data_AF-A0A6G8CI79-F1
#
_entry.id   AF-A0A6G8CI79-F1
#
_cell.length_a   1.000
_cell.length_b   1.000
_cell.length_c   1.000
_cell.angle_alpha   90.00
_cell.angle_beta   90.00
_cell.angle_gamma   90.00
#
_symmetry.space_group_name_H-M   'P 1'
#
loop_
_entity.id
_entity.type
_entity.pdbx_description
1 polymer ?
#
loop_
_entity_poly.entity_id
_entity_poly.type
_entity_poly.pdbx_seq_one_letter_code
_entity_poly.pdbx_strand_id
1 'polypeptide(L)'
;MNEVTKPVKDQARKSKIESYDISRSDETLHLATDLAKFIKDNKLTTTVQGKEFVNVEGWQYAGSRLGIVPIVDHVINVSTETELKYQAKVTLFDLRSGHTVGAGFAVCSNKESGKKFYQEFAIMSMAQTRAIGKAYRNILAWIIRAAGYEPTPAEEMEYGGNQPEVKPALTVAPAATPATVAAEATPMKAVPAEPTEAPAPAIAYATAAQKEEIIRLLNHPVITRQEKTKMLLNINRLDEERANQAVAKLRKAIEDRENGESAAA
;
A
#
# COMPACT_ATOMS: atom_id res chain seq x y z
N MET A 1 13.82 72.67 22.99
CA MET A 1 13.13 71.40 23.27
C MET A 1 13.58 70.38 22.23
N ASN A 2 14.42 69.42 22.60
CA ASN A 2 14.75 68.27 21.74
C ASN A 2 13.80 67.14 22.13
N GLU A 3 12.84 66.81 21.27
CA GLU A 3 12.06 65.58 21.42
C GLU A 3 12.88 64.40 20.89
N VAL A 4 13.22 63.51 21.82
CA VAL A 4 13.88 62.24 21.56
C VAL A 4 12.81 61.24 21.12
N THR A 5 12.72 60.98 19.82
CA THR A 5 11.90 59.90 19.27
C THR A 5 12.58 58.56 19.57
N LYS A 6 12.07 57.82 20.56
CA LYS A 6 12.48 56.43 20.80
C LYS A 6 11.89 55.52 19.70
N PRO A 7 12.67 54.59 19.12
CA PRO A 7 12.13 53.62 18.19
C PRO A 7 11.31 52.57 18.95
N VAL A 8 10.02 52.47 18.61
CA VAL A 8 9.14 51.42 19.11
C VAL A 8 9.61 50.09 18.50
N LYS A 9 10.00 49.18 19.38
CA LYS A 9 10.45 47.83 19.04
C LYS A 9 9.27 47.06 18.47
N ASP A 10 9.31 46.77 17.18
CA ASP A 10 8.30 46.01 16.46
C ASP A 10 8.29 44.57 16.99
N GLN A 11 7.41 44.30 17.96
CA GLN A 11 7.15 42.94 18.42
C GLN A 11 6.42 42.22 17.29
N ALA A 12 7.18 41.44 16.51
CA ALA A 12 6.64 40.51 15.54
C ALA A 12 5.52 39.69 16.19
N ARG A 13 4.27 40.01 15.86
CA ARG A 13 3.11 39.20 16.19
C ARG A 13 3.40 37.82 15.62
N LYS A 14 3.49 36.80 16.47
CA LYS A 14 3.53 35.40 16.03
C LYS A 14 2.26 35.16 15.22
N SER A 15 2.37 35.23 13.90
CA SER A 15 1.32 34.84 12.98
C SER A 15 1.01 33.37 13.26
N LYS A 16 -0.26 33.10 13.53
CA LYS A 16 -0.76 31.74 13.64
C LYS A 16 -0.47 31.07 12.30
N ILE A 17 0.41 30.07 12.25
CA ILE A 17 0.76 29.39 11.01
C ILE A 17 -0.46 28.57 10.59
N GLU A 18 -1.23 29.10 9.64
CA GLU A 18 -2.46 28.46 9.14
C GLU A 18 -2.16 27.30 8.17
N SER A 19 -1.00 27.32 7.51
CA SER A 19 -0.57 26.34 6.50
C SER A 19 0.96 26.20 6.55
N TYR A 20 1.46 24.96 6.49
CA TYR A 20 2.88 24.67 6.41
C TYR A 20 3.28 24.38 4.95
N ASP A 21 4.45 24.85 4.52
CA ASP A 21 5.06 24.45 3.27
C ASP A 21 6.18 23.43 3.48
N ILE A 22 6.08 22.28 2.80
CA ILE A 22 7.06 21.20 2.88
C ILE A 22 8.44 21.63 2.34
N SER A 23 8.49 22.65 1.47
CA SER A 23 9.74 23.18 0.92
C SER A 23 10.55 24.01 1.92
N ARG A 24 9.92 24.43 3.04
CA ARG A 24 10.52 25.30 4.06
C ARG A 24 10.94 24.52 5.30
N SER A 25 12.24 24.52 5.58
CA SER A 25 12.84 23.73 6.65
C SER A 25 12.43 24.18 8.06
N ASP A 26 12.21 25.47 8.28
CA ASP A 26 11.79 26.03 9.57
C ASP A 26 10.34 25.66 9.91
N GLU A 27 9.45 25.79 8.93
CA GLU A 27 8.04 25.40 9.03
C GLU A 27 7.87 23.90 9.30
N THR A 28 8.67 23.06 8.65
CA THR A 28 8.60 21.60 8.79
C THR A 28 9.17 21.07 10.11
N LEU A 29 10.16 21.73 10.70
CA LEU A 29 10.64 21.39 12.06
C LEU A 29 9.63 21.80 13.15
N HIS A 30 8.91 22.90 12.95
CA HIS A 30 7.80 23.26 13.83
C HIS A 30 6.67 22.23 13.73
N LEU A 31 6.33 21.79 12.51
CA LEU A 31 5.37 20.72 12.28
C LEU A 31 5.77 19.42 12.99
N ALA A 32 7.05 19.02 12.97
CA ALA A 32 7.52 17.85 13.70
C ALA A 32 7.28 17.95 15.22
N THR A 33 7.45 19.14 15.79
CA THR A 33 7.19 19.39 17.22
C THR A 33 5.70 19.32 17.56
N ASP A 34 4.85 19.96 16.74
CA ASP A 34 3.39 19.91 16.89
C ASP A 34 2.89 18.47 16.77
N LEU A 35 3.42 17.73 15.81
CA LEU A 35 3.08 16.34 15.54
C LEU A 35 3.49 15.44 16.71
N ALA A 36 4.69 15.63 17.26
CA ALA A 36 5.16 14.90 18.44
C ALA A 36 4.19 15.01 19.61
N LYS A 37 3.72 16.24 19.88
CA LYS A 37 2.74 16.53 20.91
C LYS A 37 1.39 15.88 20.60
N PHE A 38 0.85 16.08 19.39
CA PHE A 38 -0.46 15.55 19.02
C PHE A 38 -0.53 14.03 19.09
N ILE A 39 0.48 13.33 18.57
CA ILE A 39 0.56 11.87 18.59
C ILE A 39 0.60 11.35 20.03
N LYS A 40 1.40 12.00 20.89
CA LYS A 40 1.54 11.62 22.30
C LYS A 40 0.25 11.86 23.09
N ASP A 41 -0.34 13.05 22.96
CA ASP A 41 -1.54 13.44 23.69
C ASP A 41 -2.75 12.55 23.33
N ASN A 42 -2.81 12.08 22.08
CA ASN A 42 -3.90 11.25 21.56
C ASN A 42 -3.58 9.75 21.48
N LYS A 43 -2.39 9.32 21.94
CA LYS A 43 -1.96 7.91 21.94
C LYS A 43 -2.06 7.25 20.55
N LEU A 44 -1.59 7.96 19.51
CA LEU A 44 -1.64 7.50 18.12
C LEU A 44 -0.42 6.67 17.71
N THR A 45 0.14 5.92 18.66
CA THR A 45 1.27 5.03 18.43
C THR A 45 0.92 3.62 18.86
N THR A 46 1.56 2.66 18.20
CA THR A 46 1.62 1.29 18.69
C THR A 46 3.07 0.90 18.94
N THR A 47 3.33 0.36 20.13
CA THR A 47 4.67 -0.08 20.51
C THR A 47 4.93 -1.50 19.99
N VAL A 48 5.96 -1.67 19.18
CA VAL A 48 6.43 -2.97 18.68
C VAL A 48 7.91 -3.10 19.00
N GLN A 49 8.29 -4.14 19.76
CA GLN A 49 9.68 -4.40 20.16
C GLN A 49 10.36 -3.20 20.85
N GLY A 50 9.60 -2.47 21.70
CA GLY A 50 10.11 -1.31 22.43
C GLY A 50 10.26 -0.03 21.60
N LYS A 51 9.82 -0.03 20.33
CA LYS A 51 9.81 1.12 19.44
C LYS A 51 8.37 1.58 19.19
N GLU A 52 8.18 2.89 19.02
CA GLU A 52 6.87 3.48 18.78
C GLU A 52 6.65 3.75 17.29
N PHE A 53 5.62 3.12 16.73
CA PHE A 53 5.21 3.27 15.33
C PHE A 53 3.91 4.09 15.29
N VAL A 54 3.86 5.09 14.42
CA VAL A 54 2.70 5.98 14.31
C VAL A 54 1.59 5.27 13.54
N ASN A 55 0.38 5.28 14.11
CA ASN A 55 -0.83 4.77 13.45
C ASN A 55 -1.24 5.69 12.28
N VAL A 56 -2.02 5.18 11.35
CA VAL A 56 -2.43 5.89 10.13
C VAL A 56 -3.07 7.26 10.41
N GLU A 57 -3.77 7.43 11.53
CA GLU A 57 -4.38 8.70 11.93
C GLU A 57 -3.33 9.79 12.21
N GLY A 58 -2.18 9.42 12.77
CA GLY A 58 -1.06 10.35 12.97
C GLY A 58 -0.45 10.81 11.64
N TRP A 59 -0.36 9.91 10.66
CA TRP A 59 0.08 10.26 9.30
C TRP A 59 -0.92 11.17 8.58
N GLN A 60 -2.22 10.88 8.71
CA GLN A 60 -3.29 11.72 8.16
C GLN A 60 -3.30 13.11 8.81
N TYR A 61 -3.06 13.20 10.12
CA TYR A 61 -2.94 14.48 10.78
C TYR A 61 -1.77 15.30 10.21
N ALA A 62 -0.59 14.68 10.06
CA ALA A 62 0.58 15.34 9.46
C ALA A 62 0.28 15.83 8.03
N GLY A 63 -0.37 14.99 7.20
CA GLY A 63 -0.82 15.37 5.86
C GLY A 63 -1.80 16.54 5.87
N SER A 64 -2.79 16.52 6.77
CA SER A 64 -3.80 17.57 6.86
C SER A 64 -3.22 18.96 7.16
N ARG A 65 -2.14 19.02 7.97
CA ARG A 65 -1.43 20.27 8.29
C ARG A 65 -0.67 20.85 7.08
N LEU A 66 -0.39 20.02 6.08
CA LEU A 66 0.23 20.40 4.81
C LEU A 66 -0.79 20.57 3.67
N GLY A 67 -2.09 20.37 3.94
CA GLY A 67 -3.13 20.38 2.90
C GLY A 67 -3.13 19.14 2.00
N ILE A 68 -2.49 18.05 2.43
CA ILE A 68 -2.34 16.81 1.66
C ILE A 68 -3.34 15.77 2.18
N VAL A 69 -4.24 15.32 1.32
CA VAL A 69 -5.29 14.35 1.65
C VAL A 69 -5.10 13.04 0.88
N PRO A 70 -5.50 11.88 1.44
CA PRO A 70 -5.42 10.62 0.73
C PRO A 70 -6.68 10.40 -0.12
N ILE A 71 -6.50 9.91 -1.34
CA ILE A 71 -7.57 9.48 -2.24
C ILE A 71 -7.38 7.99 -2.52
N VAL A 72 -8.38 7.17 -2.19
CA VAL A 72 -8.36 5.75 -2.55
C VAL A 72 -8.66 5.64 -4.04
N ASP A 73 -7.65 5.32 -4.84
CA ASP A 73 -7.80 5.16 -6.30
C ASP A 73 -8.65 3.93 -6.62
N HIS A 74 -8.29 2.79 -6.01
CA HIS A 74 -9.02 1.55 -6.19
C HIS A 74 -8.67 0.54 -5.10
N VAL A 75 -9.59 -0.39 -4.90
CA VAL A 75 -9.41 -1.57 -4.06
C VAL A 75 -9.84 -2.79 -4.85
N ILE A 76 -8.88 -3.65 -5.18
CA ILE A 76 -9.07 -4.80 -6.06
C ILE A 76 -9.12 -6.06 -5.20
N ASN A 77 -10.16 -6.86 -5.38
CA ASN A 77 -10.22 -8.21 -4.83
C ASN A 77 -9.27 -9.11 -5.65
N VAL A 78 -8.22 -9.59 -4.99
CA VAL A 78 -7.21 -10.52 -5.53
C VAL A 78 -7.25 -11.87 -4.81
N SER A 79 -8.42 -12.22 -4.26
CA SER A 79 -8.67 -13.44 -3.50
C SER A 79 -8.61 -14.69 -4.36
N THR A 80 -8.27 -15.81 -3.73
CA THR A 80 -8.35 -17.17 -4.28
C THR A 80 -9.42 -17.96 -3.53
N GLU A 81 -9.72 -19.19 -3.96
CA GLU A 81 -10.69 -20.07 -3.27
C GLU A 81 -10.32 -20.33 -1.79
N THR A 82 -9.06 -20.16 -1.41
CA THR A 82 -8.53 -20.46 -0.07
C THR A 82 -8.02 -19.23 0.68
N GLU A 83 -8.08 -18.04 0.08
CA GLU A 83 -7.46 -16.83 0.62
C GLU A 83 -8.27 -15.60 0.26
N LEU A 84 -8.70 -14.88 1.30
CA LEU A 84 -9.28 -13.55 1.14
C LEU A 84 -8.14 -12.53 1.09
N LYS A 85 -8.01 -11.84 -0.04
CA LYS A 85 -6.89 -10.94 -0.31
C LYS A 85 -7.34 -9.72 -1.08
N TYR A 86 -6.95 -8.55 -0.61
CA TYR A 86 -7.27 -7.27 -1.21
C TYR A 86 -6.01 -6.45 -1.43
N GLN A 87 -5.95 -5.79 -2.59
CA GLN A 87 -4.94 -4.81 -2.92
C GLN A 87 -5.59 -3.43 -2.98
N ALA A 88 -5.01 -2.44 -2.32
CA ALA A 88 -5.44 -1.06 -2.41
C ALA A 88 -4.32 -0.18 -2.99
N LYS A 89 -4.72 0.79 -3.81
CA LYS A 89 -3.88 1.90 -4.25
C LYS A 89 -4.47 3.20 -3.70
N VAL A 90 -3.61 4.01 -3.11
CA VAL A 90 -3.96 5.34 -2.60
C VAL A 90 -3.02 6.35 -3.22
N THR A 91 -3.56 7.47 -3.68
CA THR A 91 -2.80 8.65 -4.09
C THR A 91 -2.93 9.73 -3.02
N LEU A 92 -1.95 10.61 -2.92
CA LEU A 92 -2.01 11.79 -2.07
C LEU A 92 -2.20 13.02 -2.94
N PHE A 93 -3.23 13.78 -2.65
CA PHE A 93 -3.60 14.99 -3.38
C PHE A 93 -3.32 16.21 -2.52
N ASP A 94 -2.56 17.15 -3.06
CA ASP A 94 -2.33 18.45 -2.43
C ASP A 94 -3.44 19.42 -2.84
N LEU A 95 -4.25 19.82 -1.87
CA LEU A 95 -5.39 20.73 -2.08
C LEU A 95 -4.96 22.14 -2.54
N ARG A 96 -3.70 22.53 -2.30
CA ARG A 96 -3.19 23.86 -2.66
C ARG A 96 -2.71 23.90 -4.11
N SER A 97 -1.92 22.91 -4.51
CA SER A 97 -1.39 22.82 -5.88
C SER A 97 -2.35 22.15 -6.86
N GLY A 98 -3.33 21.38 -6.36
CA GLY A 98 -4.25 20.61 -7.19
C GLY A 98 -3.60 19.40 -7.88
N HIS A 99 -2.42 18.98 -7.41
CA HIS A 99 -1.64 17.90 -8.01
C HIS A 99 -1.51 16.69 -7.07
N THR A 100 -1.33 15.51 -7.67
CA THR A 100 -0.94 14.30 -6.93
C THR A 100 0.53 14.38 -6.54
N VAL A 101 0.82 14.31 -5.24
CA VAL A 101 2.17 14.47 -4.67
C VAL A 101 2.80 13.16 -4.20
N GLY A 102 2.01 12.09 -4.14
CA GLY A 102 2.50 10.78 -3.70
C GLY A 102 1.52 9.66 -3.99
N ALA A 103 1.98 8.42 -3.83
CA ALA A 103 1.15 7.24 -3.94
C ALA A 103 1.66 6.12 -3.02
N GLY A 104 0.76 5.24 -2.63
CA GLY A 104 1.02 4.06 -1.80
C GLY A 104 0.20 2.89 -2.28
N PHE A 105 0.81 1.71 -2.23
CA PHE A 105 0.17 0.44 -2.55
C PHE A 105 0.32 -0.47 -1.35
N ALA A 106 -0.75 -1.18 -1.02
CA ALA A 106 -0.69 -2.21 0.00
C ALA A 106 -1.62 -3.37 -0.33
N VAL A 107 -1.26 -4.52 0.23
CA VAL A 107 -2.07 -5.73 0.17
C VAL A 107 -2.37 -6.15 1.60
N CYS A 108 -3.57 -6.66 1.83
CA CYS A 108 -3.93 -7.35 3.06
C CYS A 108 -4.53 -8.72 2.73
N SER A 109 -4.16 -9.74 3.51
CA SER A 109 -4.67 -11.11 3.37
C SER A 109 -5.14 -11.69 4.70
N ASN A 110 -6.18 -12.53 4.69
CA ASN A 110 -6.58 -13.32 5.86
C ASN A 110 -5.54 -14.38 6.26
N LYS A 111 -4.56 -14.69 5.39
CA LYS A 111 -3.43 -15.58 5.73
C LYS A 111 -2.32 -14.89 6.52
N GLU A 112 -2.38 -13.57 6.70
CA GLU A 112 -1.46 -12.88 7.60
C GLU A 112 -1.65 -13.35 9.05
N SER A 113 -0.56 -13.33 9.82
CA SER A 113 -0.58 -13.73 11.23
C SER A 113 -1.70 -13.01 12.00
N GLY A 114 -2.53 -13.78 12.71
CA GLY A 114 -3.67 -13.27 13.48
C GLY A 114 -4.94 -12.91 12.69
N LYS A 115 -4.94 -12.99 11.35
CA LYS A 115 -6.06 -12.51 10.51
C LYS A 115 -6.96 -13.60 9.92
N LYS A 116 -6.75 -14.87 10.29
CA LYS A 116 -7.47 -16.03 9.71
C LYS A 116 -8.99 -15.94 9.80
N PHE A 117 -9.51 -15.37 10.89
CA PHE A 117 -10.95 -15.28 11.17
C PHE A 117 -11.54 -13.89 10.90
N TYR A 118 -10.77 -13.00 10.27
CA TYR A 118 -11.24 -11.66 9.97
C TYR A 118 -12.24 -11.71 8.83
N GLN A 119 -13.28 -10.89 8.93
CA GLN A 119 -14.31 -10.78 7.91
C GLN A 119 -13.73 -10.06 6.67
N GLU A 120 -14.32 -10.32 5.51
CA GLU A 120 -13.84 -9.80 4.22
C GLU A 120 -13.72 -8.27 4.21
N PHE A 121 -14.72 -7.56 4.75
CA PHE A 121 -14.69 -6.10 4.85
C PHE A 121 -13.52 -5.59 5.71
N ALA A 122 -13.13 -6.34 6.74
CA ALA A 122 -12.02 -5.96 7.62
C ALA A 122 -10.69 -6.11 6.89
N ILE A 123 -10.50 -7.19 6.12
CA ILE A 123 -9.31 -7.38 5.27
C ILE A 123 -9.22 -6.27 4.21
N MET A 124 -10.34 -5.95 3.57
CA MET A 124 -10.43 -4.86 2.59
C MET A 124 -10.08 -3.50 3.23
N SER A 125 -10.62 -3.20 4.41
CA SER A 125 -10.37 -1.95 5.14
C SER A 125 -8.90 -1.84 5.58
N MET A 126 -8.32 -2.94 6.07
CA MET A 126 -6.89 -2.99 6.43
C MET A 126 -5.96 -2.76 5.23
N ALA A 127 -6.30 -3.27 4.05
CA ALA A 127 -5.53 -2.98 2.84
C ALA A 127 -5.52 -1.48 2.53
N GLN A 128 -6.67 -0.81 2.71
CA GLN A 128 -6.77 0.64 2.50
C GLN A 128 -5.95 1.43 3.52
N THR A 129 -6.09 1.15 4.81
CA THR A 129 -5.34 1.90 5.84
C THR A 129 -3.83 1.70 5.71
N ARG A 130 -3.38 0.49 5.36
CA ARG A 130 -1.97 0.21 5.06
C ARG A 130 -1.49 0.98 3.83
N ALA A 131 -2.30 1.10 2.78
CA ALA A 131 -1.96 1.88 1.59
C ALA A 131 -1.90 3.39 1.89
N ILE A 132 -2.80 3.91 2.72
CA ILE A 132 -2.77 5.31 3.19
C ILE A 132 -1.48 5.58 3.96
N GLY A 133 -1.15 4.75 4.94
CA GLY A 133 0.10 4.85 5.71
C GLY A 133 1.32 4.82 4.78
N LYS A 134 1.35 3.91 3.79
CA LYS A 134 2.41 3.84 2.78
C LYS A 134 2.54 5.13 1.97
N ALA A 135 1.43 5.67 1.51
CA ALA A 135 1.41 6.85 0.67
C ALA A 135 2.01 8.05 1.42
N TYR A 136 1.62 8.26 2.69
CA TYR A 136 2.17 9.31 3.53
C TYR A 136 3.62 9.06 3.92
N ARG A 137 3.99 7.81 4.22
CA ARG A 137 5.38 7.43 4.49
C ARG A 137 6.32 7.91 3.40
N ASN A 138 5.95 7.71 2.14
CA ASN A 138 6.81 8.02 1.00
C ASN A 138 7.21 9.51 0.91
N ILE A 139 6.43 10.42 1.51
CA ILE A 139 6.70 11.87 1.46
C ILE A 139 6.98 12.51 2.85
N LEU A 140 6.45 11.95 3.94
CA LEU A 140 6.50 12.54 5.28
C LEU A 140 7.35 11.76 6.29
N ALA A 141 7.95 10.63 5.91
CA ALA A 141 8.71 9.77 6.83
C ALA A 141 9.79 10.51 7.62
N TRP A 142 10.47 11.46 7.00
CA TRP A 142 11.52 12.25 7.64
C TRP A 142 10.96 13.20 8.72
N ILE A 143 9.73 13.70 8.56
CA ILE A 143 9.03 14.52 9.57
C ILE A 143 8.65 13.67 10.78
N ILE A 144 8.14 12.45 10.53
CA ILE A 144 7.85 11.49 11.62
C ILE A 144 9.11 11.15 12.41
N ARG A 145 10.23 10.94 11.72
CA ARG A 145 11.52 10.69 12.38
C ARG A 145 12.01 11.89 13.17
N ALA A 146 11.83 13.11 12.64
CA ALA A 146 12.14 14.34 13.36
C ALA A 146 11.25 14.54 14.60
N ALA A 147 10.00 14.04 14.57
CA ALA A 147 9.08 14.02 15.71
C ALA A 147 9.43 12.96 16.78
N GLY A 148 10.46 12.12 16.54
CA GLY A 148 10.95 11.13 17.50
C GLY A 148 10.34 9.72 17.37
N TYR A 149 9.54 9.47 16.33
CA TYR A 149 8.90 8.15 16.11
C TYR A 149 9.56 7.38 14.96
N GLU A 150 9.27 6.09 14.87
CA GLU A 150 9.73 5.29 13.74
C GLU A 150 9.04 5.72 12.43
N PRO A 151 9.78 5.89 11.32
CA PRO A 151 9.25 6.37 10.04
C PRO A 151 8.43 5.30 9.29
N THR A 152 8.11 4.18 9.94
CA THR A 152 7.29 3.11 9.38
C THR A 152 5.88 3.20 10.01
N PRO A 153 4.81 3.21 9.21
CA PRO A 153 3.45 3.15 9.75
C PRO A 153 3.22 1.88 10.57
N ALA A 154 2.44 1.97 11.65
CA ALA A 154 2.10 0.82 12.48
C ALA A 154 1.36 -0.28 11.70
N GLU A 155 0.62 0.08 10.66
CA GLU A 155 -0.13 -0.85 9.79
C GLU A 155 0.78 -1.71 8.91
N GLU A 156 2.03 -1.29 8.68
CA GLU A 156 3.07 -2.09 8.00
C GLU A 156 3.81 -3.03 8.97
N MET A 157 3.61 -2.89 10.27
CA MET A 157 4.26 -3.75 11.25
C MET A 157 3.43 -5.02 11.46
N GLU A 158 4.01 -6.17 11.13
CA GLU A 158 3.39 -7.46 11.41
C GLU A 158 3.47 -7.76 12.92
N TYR A 159 2.30 -7.82 13.57
CA TYR A 159 2.17 -8.07 15.00
C TYR A 159 2.54 -9.50 15.46
N GLY A 160 3.31 -10.26 14.69
CA GLY A 160 3.71 -11.60 15.12
C GLY A 160 4.38 -12.47 14.07
N GLY A 161 5.42 -11.98 13.39
CA GLY A 161 6.14 -12.74 12.37
C GLY A 161 7.67 -12.72 12.46
N ASN A 162 8.27 -11.67 13.02
CA ASN A 162 9.73 -11.55 13.06
C ASN A 162 10.21 -11.25 14.49
N GLN A 163 10.12 -12.25 15.37
CA GLN A 163 10.84 -12.24 16.63
C GLN A 163 12.22 -12.88 16.41
N PRO A 164 13.31 -12.10 16.32
CA PRO A 164 14.55 -12.59 16.90
C PRO A 164 14.28 -12.68 18.41
N GLU A 165 14.31 -13.88 18.97
CA GLU A 165 14.34 -14.08 20.43
C GLU A 165 15.54 -13.30 20.98
N VAL A 166 15.31 -12.11 21.53
CA VAL A 166 16.33 -11.41 22.29
C VAL A 166 16.37 -12.06 23.67
N LYS A 167 17.29 -13.02 23.84
CA LYS A 167 17.77 -13.40 25.17
C LYS A 167 18.25 -12.12 25.87
N PRO A 168 17.81 -11.83 27.11
CA PRO A 168 18.18 -10.59 27.77
C PRO A 168 19.66 -10.64 28.16
N ALA A 169 20.50 -9.99 27.37
CA ALA A 169 21.85 -9.62 27.79
C ALA A 169 21.77 -8.28 28.53
N LEU A 170 22.37 -8.29 29.71
CA LEU A 170 22.33 -7.26 30.73
C LEU A 170 22.82 -5.90 30.21
N THR A 171 22.10 -4.87 30.66
CA THR A 171 22.46 -3.46 30.83
C THR A 171 23.95 -3.12 30.76
N VAL A 172 24.35 -2.22 29.85
CA VAL A 172 25.11 -1.00 30.19
C VAL A 172 24.91 0.07 29.11
N ALA A 173 24.63 1.30 29.53
CA ALA A 173 24.78 2.54 28.78
C ALA A 173 25.43 3.59 29.72
N PRO A 174 25.90 4.75 29.23
CA PRO A 174 26.77 5.01 28.08
C PRO A 174 27.97 5.89 28.47
N ALA A 175 29.03 5.93 27.65
CA ALA A 175 30.05 6.99 27.73
C ALA A 175 30.39 7.49 26.32
N ALA A 176 30.16 8.78 26.10
CA ALA A 176 30.50 9.51 24.90
C ALA A 176 31.90 10.16 25.05
N THR A 177 32.71 10.14 23.99
CA THR A 177 33.39 11.34 23.43
C THR A 177 34.10 10.98 22.10
N PRO A 178 34.37 11.98 21.23
CA PRO A 178 34.41 11.83 19.78
C PRO A 178 35.81 11.58 19.23
N ALA A 179 35.89 10.93 18.07
CA ALA A 179 37.09 10.93 17.25
C ALA A 179 36.71 11.07 15.76
N THR A 180 37.10 12.20 15.19
CA THR A 180 37.26 12.47 13.77
C THR A 180 38.31 11.55 13.14
N VAL A 181 37.99 10.95 11.98
CA VAL A 181 38.91 10.64 10.87
C VAL A 181 38.04 10.37 9.63
N ALA A 182 38.05 11.29 8.67
CA ALA A 182 38.81 11.18 7.42
C ALA A 182 38.08 10.32 6.37
N ALA A 183 37.57 11.02 5.35
CA ALA A 183 37.00 10.44 4.15
C ALA A 183 38.10 9.82 3.29
N GLU A 184 37.96 8.54 2.97
CA GLU A 184 38.60 7.93 1.80
C GLU A 184 37.54 7.20 0.99
N ALA A 185 37.30 7.71 -0.21
CA ALA A 185 36.49 7.08 -1.23
C ALA A 185 37.35 6.05 -1.97
N THR A 186 36.89 4.80 -2.01
CA THR A 186 37.39 3.79 -2.96
C THR A 186 36.24 3.30 -3.84
N PRO A 187 36.43 3.23 -5.17
CA PRO A 187 35.36 3.05 -6.15
C PRO A 187 34.92 1.59 -6.29
N MET A 188 33.63 1.41 -6.60
CA MET A 188 32.98 0.13 -6.88
C MET A 188 33.65 -0.57 -8.09
N LYS A 189 34.13 -1.79 -7.87
CA LYS A 189 34.58 -2.69 -8.94
C LYS A 189 33.46 -3.69 -9.23
N ALA A 190 33.00 -3.68 -10.49
CA ALA A 190 31.97 -4.57 -11.01
C ALA A 190 32.40 -6.05 -10.93
N VAL A 191 31.47 -6.90 -10.52
CA VAL A 191 31.61 -8.36 -10.55
C VAL A 191 30.91 -8.88 -11.82
N PRO A 192 31.62 -9.60 -12.71
CA PRO A 192 31.03 -10.18 -13.93
C PRO A 192 30.03 -11.30 -13.62
N ALA A 193 28.96 -11.35 -14.42
CA ALA A 193 27.95 -12.39 -14.40
C ALA A 193 28.41 -13.63 -15.19
N GLU A 194 28.24 -14.81 -14.60
CA GLU A 194 28.19 -16.10 -15.31
C GLU A 194 26.90 -16.85 -14.93
N PRO A 195 26.41 -17.76 -15.79
CA PRO A 195 25.01 -17.82 -16.17
C PRO A 195 24.23 -18.89 -15.40
N THR A 196 23.14 -18.48 -14.75
CA THR A 196 22.20 -19.41 -14.12
C THR A 196 21.10 -19.80 -15.10
N GLU A 197 21.17 -21.07 -15.50
CA GLU A 197 20.09 -22.05 -15.72
C GLU A 197 18.68 -21.58 -16.10
N ALA A 198 18.16 -22.25 -17.14
CA ALA A 198 16.87 -22.04 -17.79
C ALA A 198 15.67 -22.01 -16.82
N PRO A 199 14.69 -21.10 -17.03
CA PRO A 199 13.48 -21.08 -16.23
C PRO A 199 12.51 -22.20 -16.66
N ALA A 200 11.97 -22.91 -15.66
CA ALA A 200 10.81 -23.78 -15.79
C ALA A 200 9.59 -23.02 -16.37
N PRO A 201 8.65 -23.72 -17.06
CA PRO A 201 7.72 -23.06 -17.97
C PRO A 201 6.72 -22.16 -17.26
N ALA A 202 6.64 -20.91 -17.72
CA ALA A 202 5.61 -19.97 -17.33
C ALA A 202 4.23 -20.51 -17.74
N ILE A 203 3.29 -20.55 -16.80
CA ILE A 203 1.90 -20.96 -17.08
C ILE A 203 1.31 -19.94 -18.07
N ALA A 204 1.07 -20.37 -19.31
CA ALA A 204 0.48 -19.55 -20.35
C ALA A 204 -1.03 -19.40 -20.10
N TYR A 205 -1.46 -18.19 -19.77
CA TYR A 205 -2.87 -17.85 -19.66
C TYR A 205 -3.55 -17.86 -21.03
N ALA A 206 -4.86 -18.10 -21.05
CA ALA A 206 -5.65 -18.14 -22.27
C ALA A 206 -5.49 -16.86 -23.10
N THR A 207 -5.20 -17.05 -24.38
CA THR A 207 -4.99 -15.98 -25.37
C THR A 207 -6.30 -15.22 -25.64
N ALA A 208 -6.18 -13.99 -26.16
CA ALA A 208 -7.35 -13.18 -26.51
C ALA A 208 -8.29 -13.89 -27.50
N ALA A 209 -7.74 -14.63 -28.46
CA ALA A 209 -8.50 -15.40 -29.45
C ALA A 209 -9.33 -16.53 -28.80
N GLN A 210 -8.77 -17.21 -27.79
CA GLN A 210 -9.50 -18.27 -27.06
C GLN A 210 -10.65 -17.69 -26.23
N LYS A 211 -10.46 -16.52 -25.62
CA LYS A 211 -11.51 -15.83 -24.86
C LYS A 211 -12.65 -15.38 -25.78
N GLU A 212 -12.33 -14.87 -26.96
CA GLU A 212 -13.33 -14.46 -27.96
C GLU A 212 -14.19 -15.64 -28.43
N GLU A 213 -13.57 -16.79 -28.74
CA GLU A 213 -14.29 -18.00 -29.15
C GLU A 213 -15.20 -18.54 -28.03
N ILE A 214 -14.74 -18.51 -26.77
CA ILE A 214 -15.57 -18.90 -25.63
C ILE A 214 -16.79 -17.97 -25.51
N ILE A 215 -16.60 -16.65 -25.62
CA ILE A 215 -17.70 -15.68 -25.54
C ILE A 215 -18.71 -15.91 -26.66
N ARG A 216 -18.24 -16.20 -27.88
CA ARG A 216 -19.07 -16.51 -29.04
C ARG A 216 -19.94 -17.74 -28.79
N LEU A 217 -19.36 -18.84 -28.31
CA LEU A 217 -20.09 -20.08 -28.01
C LEU A 217 -21.08 -19.91 -26.86
N LEU A 218 -20.74 -19.11 -25.84
CA LEU A 218 -21.64 -18.80 -24.73
C LEU A 218 -22.83 -17.91 -25.11
N ASN A 219 -22.79 -17.27 -26.28
CA ASN A 219 -23.90 -16.48 -26.79
C ASN A 219 -24.91 -17.30 -27.60
N HIS A 220 -24.71 -18.61 -27.72
CA HIS A 220 -25.62 -19.51 -28.41
C HIS A 220 -26.95 -19.68 -27.64
N PRO A 221 -28.13 -19.72 -28.31
CA PRO A 221 -29.45 -19.79 -27.66
C PRO A 221 -29.66 -21.03 -26.78
N VAL A 222 -29.03 -22.16 -27.11
CA VAL A 222 -29.15 -23.42 -26.36
C VAL A 222 -28.29 -23.49 -25.08
N ILE A 223 -27.43 -22.48 -24.87
CA ILE A 223 -26.60 -22.39 -23.66
C ILE A 223 -27.39 -21.69 -22.57
N THR A 224 -27.44 -22.31 -21.39
CA THR A 224 -28.22 -21.77 -20.28
C THR A 224 -27.59 -20.50 -19.73
N ARG A 225 -28.43 -19.61 -19.19
CA ARG A 225 -27.96 -18.38 -18.54
C ARG A 225 -26.99 -18.65 -17.39
N GLN A 226 -27.20 -19.73 -16.65
CA GLN A 226 -26.32 -20.13 -15.53
C GLN A 226 -24.93 -20.56 -16.02
N GLU A 227 -24.85 -21.33 -17.11
CA GLU A 227 -23.58 -21.72 -17.74
C GLU A 227 -22.83 -20.49 -18.28
N LYS A 228 -23.55 -19.57 -18.93
CA LYS A 228 -23.01 -18.30 -19.42
C LYS A 228 -22.40 -17.46 -18.31
N THR A 229 -23.14 -17.23 -17.22
CA THR A 229 -22.64 -16.43 -16.10
C THR A 229 -21.44 -17.09 -15.42
N LYS A 230 -21.47 -18.41 -15.19
CA LYS A 230 -20.36 -19.13 -14.54
C LYS A 230 -19.07 -19.07 -15.37
N MET A 231 -19.18 -19.20 -16.70
CA MET A 231 -18.01 -19.22 -17.57
C MET A 231 -17.44 -17.81 -17.80
N LEU A 232 -18.29 -16.77 -17.91
CA LEU A 232 -17.85 -15.38 -18.01
C LEU A 232 -17.12 -14.89 -16.76
N LEU A 233 -17.53 -15.33 -15.56
CA LEU A 233 -16.87 -14.98 -14.29
C LEU A 233 -15.43 -15.52 -14.22
N ASN A 234 -15.14 -16.63 -14.89
CA ASN A 234 -13.84 -17.31 -14.80
C ASN A 234 -12.98 -17.19 -16.07
N ILE A 235 -13.46 -16.51 -17.11
CA ILE A 235 -12.80 -16.44 -18.43
C ILE A 235 -11.39 -15.84 -18.38
N ASN A 236 -11.14 -14.93 -17.43
CA ASN A 236 -9.83 -14.29 -17.24
C ASN A 236 -8.83 -15.13 -16.45
N ARG A 237 -9.26 -16.26 -15.88
CA ARG A 237 -8.46 -17.16 -15.04
C ARG A 237 -8.18 -18.51 -15.72
N LEU A 238 -8.62 -18.70 -16.97
CA LEU A 238 -8.35 -19.93 -17.72
C LEU A 238 -6.91 -19.92 -18.23
N ASP A 239 -6.23 -21.05 -18.07
CA ASP A 239 -4.99 -21.37 -18.79
C ASP A 239 -5.32 -21.81 -20.23
N GLU A 240 -4.30 -21.89 -21.08
CA GLU A 240 -4.46 -22.22 -22.50
C GLU A 240 -5.11 -23.60 -22.73
N GLU A 241 -4.74 -24.61 -21.95
CA GLU A 241 -5.28 -25.96 -22.06
C GLU A 241 -6.75 -26.05 -21.63
N ARG A 242 -7.11 -25.44 -20.51
CA ARG A 242 -8.50 -25.42 -20.02
C ARG A 242 -9.39 -24.55 -20.90
N ALA A 243 -8.86 -23.51 -21.53
CA ALA A 243 -9.60 -22.74 -22.53
C ALA A 243 -9.97 -23.62 -23.74
N ASN A 244 -9.03 -24.41 -24.25
CA ASN A 244 -9.29 -25.35 -25.34
C ASN A 244 -10.30 -26.44 -24.94
N GLN A 245 -10.20 -26.98 -23.73
CA GLN A 245 -11.17 -27.95 -23.20
C GLN A 245 -12.56 -27.34 -23.01
N ALA A 246 -12.65 -26.07 -22.57
CA ALA A 246 -13.91 -25.36 -22.42
C ALA A 246 -14.59 -25.13 -23.77
N VAL A 247 -13.83 -24.74 -24.80
CA VAL A 247 -14.33 -24.62 -26.18
C VAL A 247 -14.87 -25.95 -26.69
N ALA A 248 -14.13 -27.05 -26.54
CA ALA A 248 -14.57 -28.38 -26.97
C ALA A 248 -15.85 -28.84 -26.26
N LYS A 249 -15.93 -28.60 -24.94
CA LYS A 249 -17.12 -28.94 -24.14
C LYS A 249 -18.33 -28.10 -24.53
N LEU A 250 -18.16 -26.81 -24.79
CA LEU A 250 -19.23 -25.93 -25.23
C LEU A 250 -19.75 -26.33 -26.61
N ARG A 251 -18.87 -26.66 -27.57
CA ARG A 251 -19.27 -27.16 -28.88
C ARG A 251 -20.08 -28.46 -28.78
N LYS A 252 -19.59 -29.42 -27.99
CA LYS A 252 -20.31 -30.68 -27.77
C LYS A 252 -21.67 -30.47 -27.09
N ALA A 253 -21.74 -29.57 -26.10
CA ALA A 253 -23.00 -29.27 -25.41
C ALA A 253 -24.02 -28.56 -26.33
N ILE A 254 -23.54 -27.76 -27.28
CA ILE A 254 -24.39 -27.16 -28.31
C ILE A 254 -24.91 -28.26 -29.25
N GLU A 255 -24.02 -29.10 -29.79
CA GLU A 255 -24.37 -30.19 -30.71
C GLU A 255 -25.34 -31.21 -30.09
N ASP A 256 -25.08 -31.66 -28.85
CA ASP A 256 -25.95 -32.62 -28.13
C ASP A 256 -27.36 -32.04 -27.88
N ARG A 257 -27.47 -30.71 -27.64
CA ARG A 257 -28.75 -30.05 -27.39
C ARG A 257 -29.49 -29.70 -28.68
N GLU A 258 -28.78 -29.29 -29.72
CA GLU A 258 -29.35 -29.07 -31.06
C GLU A 258 -29.88 -30.37 -31.68
N ASN A 259 -29.16 -31.49 -31.50
CA ASN A 259 -29.62 -32.81 -31.95
C ASN A 259 -30.81 -33.32 -31.12
N GLY A 260 -30.87 -32.98 -29.83
CA GLY A 260 -32.02 -33.28 -28.97
C GLY A 260 -33.27 -32.47 -29.30
N GLU A 261 -33.12 -31.19 -29.65
CA GLU A 261 -34.21 -30.34 -30.15
C GLU A 261 -34.68 -30.76 -31.55
N SER A 262 -33.76 -31.21 -32.42
CA SER A 262 -34.07 -31.70 -33.77
C SER A 262 -34.74 -33.08 -33.79
N ALA A 263 -34.60 -33.89 -32.74
CA ALA A 263 -35.28 -35.19 -32.61
C ALA A 263 -36.68 -35.08 -31.94
N ALA A 264 -37.00 -33.91 -31.38
CA ALA A 264 -38.27 -33.64 -30.69
C ALA A 264 -39.22 -32.71 -31.47
N ALA A 265 -38.82 -32.28 -32.67
CA ALA A 265 -39.61 -31.53 -33.64
C ALA A 265 -40.08 -32.45 -34.79
#